data_AF-A0A7K4KDN8-F1
#
_entry.id   AF-A0A7K4KDN8-F1
#
_cell.length_a   1.000
_cell.length_b   1.000
_cell.length_c   1.000
_cell.angle_alpha   90.00
_cell.angle_beta   90.00
_cell.angle_gamma   90.00
#
_symmetry.space_group_name_H-M   'P 1'
#
loop_
_entity.id
_entity.type
_entity.pdbx_description
1 polymer ?
#
loop_
_entity_poly.entity_id
_entity_poly.type
_entity_poly.pdbx_seq_one_letter_code
_entity_poly.pdbx_strand_id
1 'polypeptide(L)'
;MVGKSPAEPRPVVLLEPFVHQVGGHMSMLQYDEHTVCKPLVSQEQSFYEALPLAMRRFTPQYKGIISVHLKKDSLGNLNLIASPGVQTEPLLDAVREPAVTLWHKWATGSGVAWSHTQLTKTLKDSCPGKMLLRTDLQYCTDSLLEDTNGKQPERNRYNPWGLHCHRQHLNRMSSKYNENKLHQFLLLENVVSKYNYPCILDLKMGTRQHGDDASEEKKARHIKKCEQSTSASLGVRVCGMQVYQAETGHFLCKDKYYGRKLTPEGFRQTLRQFLCNGNRLRTDLLEPIVLQLKALLSVIRKQSSYRFYSSSLLIIYDGLESKEIAAPLDHHLQGHFPTANCPAKVDVRMIDFAHTTFKGSKCNHTTYDGPDHGYIFGLENLIKILQNISEGK
;
A
#
# COMPACT_ATOMS: atom_id res chain seq x y z
N MET A 1 -19.80 -16.88 -44.67
CA MET A 1 -18.95 -15.81 -44.10
C MET A 1 -19.78 -15.07 -43.06
N VAL A 2 -19.54 -15.31 -41.78
CA VAL A 2 -20.22 -14.58 -40.69
C VAL A 2 -19.37 -13.34 -40.40
N GLY A 3 -19.91 -12.17 -40.71
CA GLY A 3 -19.26 -10.90 -40.44
C GLY A 3 -19.13 -10.68 -38.93
N LYS A 4 -17.89 -10.47 -38.45
CA LYS A 4 -17.64 -9.92 -37.12
C LYS A 4 -18.13 -8.48 -37.12
N SER A 5 -19.15 -8.20 -36.32
CA SER A 5 -19.54 -6.84 -35.94
C SER A 5 -18.33 -6.14 -35.27
N PRO A 6 -18.08 -4.85 -35.55
CA PRO A 6 -17.04 -4.10 -34.86
C PRO A 6 -17.41 -4.02 -33.38
N ALA A 7 -16.50 -4.48 -32.50
CA ALA A 7 -16.68 -4.37 -31.07
C ALA A 7 -16.83 -2.89 -30.70
N GLU A 8 -17.92 -2.53 -30.00
CA GLU A 8 -18.10 -1.18 -29.48
C GLU A 8 -16.87 -0.77 -28.66
N PRO A 9 -16.33 0.45 -28.86
CA PRO A 9 -15.18 0.92 -28.08
C PRO A 9 -15.61 0.95 -26.61
N ARG A 10 -14.92 0.16 -25.78
CA ARG A 10 -15.18 0.15 -24.34
C ARG A 10 -15.07 1.56 -23.79
N PRO A 11 -15.98 1.97 -22.89
CA PRO A 11 -15.99 3.33 -22.37
C PRO A 11 -14.66 3.62 -21.68
N VAL A 12 -14.18 4.84 -21.93
CA VAL A 12 -13.02 5.41 -21.26
C VAL A 12 -13.34 5.57 -19.77
N VAL A 13 -12.41 5.19 -18.89
CA VAL A 13 -12.61 5.20 -17.44
C VAL A 13 -11.81 6.34 -16.82
N LEU A 14 -12.50 7.26 -16.13
CA LEU A 14 -11.86 8.28 -15.30
C LEU A 14 -11.36 7.62 -14.01
N LEU A 15 -10.06 7.75 -13.73
CA LEU A 15 -9.44 7.14 -12.56
C LEU A 15 -9.48 8.10 -11.37
N GLU A 16 -10.01 7.60 -10.26
CA GLU A 16 -10.10 8.35 -9.01
C GLU A 16 -8.99 7.95 -8.02
N PRO A 17 -8.59 8.84 -7.08
CA PRO A 17 -7.67 8.49 -6.02
C PRO A 17 -8.22 7.35 -5.15
N PHE A 18 -7.42 6.31 -4.90
CA PHE A 18 -7.82 5.25 -3.98
C PHE A 18 -7.75 5.72 -2.52
N VAL A 19 -8.92 5.92 -1.90
CA VAL A 19 -9.06 6.57 -0.57
C VAL A 19 -8.56 5.75 0.62
N HIS A 20 -8.32 4.46 0.44
CA HIS A 20 -7.83 3.56 1.49
C HIS A 20 -6.33 3.23 1.38
N GLN A 21 -5.57 4.02 0.60
CA GLN A 21 -4.12 3.88 0.56
C GLN A 21 -3.48 4.35 1.88
N VAL A 22 -2.95 3.42 2.67
CA VAL A 22 -2.28 3.72 3.96
C VAL A 22 -0.77 3.90 3.88
N GLY A 23 -0.15 3.40 2.80
CA GLY A 23 1.31 3.27 2.68
C GLY A 23 1.83 3.61 1.29
N GLY A 24 3.13 3.44 1.10
CA GLY A 24 3.80 3.65 -0.19
C GLY A 24 4.11 5.11 -0.54
N HIS A 25 4.47 5.31 -1.80
CA HIS A 25 4.83 6.61 -2.40
C HIS A 25 4.18 6.84 -3.78
N MET A 26 3.67 5.78 -4.40
CA MET A 26 3.02 5.84 -5.69
C MET A 26 1.52 5.90 -5.46
N SER A 27 0.81 6.74 -6.22
CA SER A 27 -0.64 6.79 -6.15
C SER A 27 -1.23 5.46 -6.58
N MET A 28 -2.05 4.88 -5.73
CA MET A 28 -3.04 3.87 -6.12
C MET A 28 -4.27 4.61 -6.65
N LEU A 29 -4.87 4.09 -7.71
CA LEU A 29 -6.06 4.65 -8.33
C LEU A 29 -7.16 3.60 -8.36
N GLN A 30 -8.40 4.03 -8.21
CA GLN A 30 -9.57 3.17 -8.35
C GLN A 30 -9.98 3.13 -9.83
N TYR A 31 -10.07 1.91 -10.37
CA TYR A 31 -10.54 1.67 -11.75
C TYR A 31 -12.03 1.33 -11.76
N ASP A 32 -12.45 0.45 -10.85
CA ASP A 32 -13.85 0.13 -10.56
C ASP A 32 -13.96 -0.27 -9.08
N GLU A 33 -15.16 -0.66 -8.63
CA GLU A 33 -15.39 -1.08 -7.24
C GLU A 33 -14.44 -2.21 -6.77
N HIS A 34 -14.14 -3.17 -7.65
CA HIS A 34 -13.38 -4.37 -7.33
C HIS A 34 -11.94 -4.36 -7.90
N THR A 35 -11.50 -3.25 -8.50
CA THR A 35 -10.23 -3.14 -9.21
C THR A 35 -9.54 -1.82 -8.90
N VAL A 36 -8.29 -1.93 -8.46
CA VAL A 36 -7.37 -0.79 -8.35
C VAL A 36 -6.28 -0.91 -9.41
N CYS A 37 -5.66 0.23 -9.75
CA CYS A 37 -4.52 0.25 -10.64
C CYS A 37 -3.38 1.09 -10.11
N LYS A 38 -2.16 0.72 -10.51
CA LYS A 38 -0.93 1.45 -10.19
C LYS A 38 0.04 1.45 -11.35
N PRO A 39 0.95 2.45 -11.46
CA PRO A 39 1.91 2.47 -12.54
C PRO A 39 2.72 1.17 -12.60
N LEU A 40 2.93 0.66 -13.82
CA LEU A 40 3.52 -0.65 -14.04
C LEU A 40 5.02 -0.66 -13.69
N VAL A 41 5.41 -1.68 -12.94
CA VAL A 41 6.82 -2.06 -12.76
C VAL A 41 7.00 -3.45 -13.36
N SER A 42 7.90 -3.59 -14.34
CA SER A 42 8.06 -4.83 -15.12
C SER A 42 8.42 -6.04 -14.24
N GLN A 43 9.19 -5.83 -13.17
CA GLN A 43 9.52 -6.88 -12.22
C GLN A 43 8.29 -7.35 -11.42
N GLU A 44 7.43 -6.42 -11.01
CA GLU A 44 6.19 -6.75 -10.31
C GLU A 44 5.20 -7.45 -11.24
N GLN A 45 5.08 -7.00 -12.48
CA GLN A 45 4.30 -7.70 -13.51
C GLN A 45 4.79 -9.15 -13.68
N SER A 46 6.09 -9.33 -13.85
CA SER A 46 6.70 -10.66 -14.02
C SER A 46 6.44 -11.56 -12.82
N PHE A 47 6.41 -11.01 -11.60
CA PHE A 47 6.04 -11.75 -10.41
C PHE A 47 4.58 -12.22 -10.46
N TYR A 48 3.64 -11.35 -10.81
CA TYR A 48 2.23 -11.72 -10.93
C TYR A 48 1.97 -12.75 -12.03
N GLU A 49 2.65 -12.64 -13.17
CA GLU A 49 2.56 -13.60 -14.27
C GLU A 49 3.13 -14.99 -13.91
N ALA A 50 4.18 -15.02 -13.07
CA ALA A 50 4.81 -16.25 -12.60
C ALA A 50 4.29 -16.71 -11.22
N LEU A 51 3.22 -16.10 -10.69
CA LEU A 51 2.77 -16.27 -9.32
C LEU A 51 2.45 -17.74 -8.99
N PRO A 52 3.14 -18.36 -8.01
CA PRO A 52 2.85 -19.73 -7.60
C PRO A 52 1.40 -19.90 -7.12
N LEU A 53 0.77 -21.02 -7.48
CA LEU A 53 -0.62 -21.32 -7.10
C LEU A 53 -0.84 -21.21 -5.59
N ALA A 54 0.11 -21.72 -4.79
CA ALA A 54 0.06 -21.69 -3.33
C ALA A 54 0.04 -20.27 -2.73
N MET A 55 0.54 -19.28 -3.47
CA MET A 55 0.58 -17.88 -3.04
C MET A 55 -0.64 -17.08 -3.45
N ARG A 56 -1.44 -17.54 -4.43
CA ARG A 56 -2.57 -16.77 -4.99
C ARG A 56 -3.52 -16.23 -3.93
N ARG A 57 -3.89 -17.05 -2.94
CA ARG A 57 -4.78 -16.65 -1.83
C ARG A 57 -4.22 -15.53 -0.95
N PHE A 58 -2.90 -15.33 -0.94
CA PHE A 58 -2.21 -14.33 -0.13
C PHE A 58 -1.73 -13.14 -0.95
N THR A 59 -2.23 -12.95 -2.16
CA THR A 59 -1.83 -11.84 -3.05
C THR A 59 -3.08 -11.27 -3.72
N PRO A 60 -3.14 -9.97 -4.03
CA PRO A 60 -4.23 -9.44 -4.86
C PRO A 60 -4.29 -10.18 -6.20
N GLN A 61 -5.49 -10.48 -6.70
CA GLN A 61 -5.62 -11.05 -8.04
C GLN A 61 -5.08 -10.08 -9.10
N TYR A 62 -4.19 -10.57 -9.96
CA TYR A 62 -3.73 -9.84 -11.14
C TYR A 62 -4.80 -9.89 -12.24
N LYS A 63 -5.23 -8.72 -12.70
CA LYS A 63 -6.29 -8.57 -13.72
C LYS A 63 -5.75 -8.06 -15.06
N GLY A 64 -4.43 -7.99 -15.22
CA GLY A 64 -3.77 -7.56 -16.46
C GLY A 64 -3.21 -6.15 -16.39
N ILE A 65 -3.06 -5.52 -17.55
CA ILE A 65 -2.51 -4.18 -17.71
C ILE A 65 -3.50 -3.26 -18.43
N ILE A 66 -3.38 -1.96 -18.19
CA ILE A 66 -4.14 -0.94 -18.91
C ILE A 66 -3.28 0.27 -19.25
N SER A 67 -3.62 0.93 -20.36
CA SER A 67 -3.01 2.19 -20.78
C SER A 67 -3.76 3.37 -20.18
N VAL A 68 -3.03 4.28 -19.56
CA VAL A 68 -3.53 5.47 -18.87
C VAL A 68 -2.83 6.71 -19.43
N HIS A 69 -3.56 7.78 -19.69
CA HIS A 69 -2.99 9.07 -20.08
C HIS A 69 -3.49 10.21 -19.20
N LEU A 70 -2.74 11.31 -19.21
CA LEU A 70 -3.10 12.55 -18.53
C LEU A 70 -3.91 13.42 -19.48
N LYS A 71 -5.04 13.94 -19.01
CA LYS A 71 -5.90 14.87 -19.77
C LYS A 71 -6.35 16.01 -18.86
N LYS A 72 -6.30 17.25 -19.37
CA LYS A 72 -6.92 18.39 -18.69
C LYS A 72 -8.41 18.44 -18.96
N ASP A 73 -9.21 18.72 -17.93
CA ASP A 73 -10.62 19.07 -18.11
C ASP A 73 -10.78 20.52 -18.59
N SER A 74 -12.03 20.94 -18.82
CA SER A 74 -12.39 22.31 -19.24
C SER A 74 -12.02 23.39 -18.21
N LEU A 75 -11.77 23.01 -16.96
CA LEU A 75 -11.35 23.89 -15.88
C LEU A 75 -9.83 23.92 -15.69
N GLY A 76 -9.08 23.14 -16.50
CA GLY A 76 -7.63 23.03 -16.43
C GLY A 76 -7.12 22.04 -15.37
N ASN A 77 -8.01 21.28 -14.69
CA ASN A 77 -7.59 20.27 -13.75
C ASN A 77 -7.08 19.01 -14.46
N LEU A 78 -6.05 18.41 -13.90
CA LEU A 78 -5.41 17.23 -14.45
C LEU A 78 -6.11 15.96 -13.99
N ASN A 79 -6.57 15.17 -14.97
CA ASN A 79 -7.25 13.90 -14.76
C ASN A 79 -6.47 12.74 -15.38
N LEU A 80 -6.57 11.56 -14.78
CA LEU A 80 -6.00 10.33 -15.31
C LEU A 80 -7.10 9.48 -15.92
N ILE A 81 -6.87 9.08 -17.16
CA ILE A 81 -7.89 8.43 -17.98
C ILE A 81 -7.36 7.09 -18.47
N ALA A 82 -8.05 6.01 -18.13
CA ALA A 82 -7.77 4.65 -18.60
C ALA A 82 -8.55 4.33 -19.89
N SER A 83 -7.88 3.73 -20.86
CA SER A 83 -8.45 3.39 -22.17
C SER A 83 -8.43 1.87 -22.39
N PRO A 84 -9.55 1.15 -22.17
CA PRO A 84 -9.61 -0.29 -22.34
C PRO A 84 -9.72 -0.65 -23.82
N GLY A 85 -8.59 -0.82 -24.52
CA GLY A 85 -8.61 -1.23 -25.94
C GLY A 85 -7.40 -0.80 -26.77
N VAL A 86 -6.58 0.13 -26.28
CA VAL A 86 -5.33 0.49 -26.94
C VAL A 86 -4.27 -0.55 -26.54
N GLN A 87 -4.31 -1.72 -27.17
CA GLN A 87 -3.14 -2.59 -27.23
C GLN A 87 -2.13 -1.88 -28.12
N THR A 88 -0.96 -1.55 -27.58
CA THR A 88 0.18 -1.18 -28.41
C THR A 88 0.56 -2.45 -29.19
N GLU A 89 0.23 -2.52 -30.48
CA GLU A 89 0.89 -3.46 -31.39
C GLU A 89 2.40 -3.40 -31.14
N PRO A 90 3.12 -4.53 -31.10
CA PRO A 90 4.57 -4.51 -30.92
C PRO A 90 5.18 -3.85 -32.15
N LEU A 91 5.45 -2.54 -32.05
CA LEU A 91 6.28 -1.82 -33.01
C LEU A 91 7.66 -2.46 -32.98
N LEU A 92 7.89 -3.33 -33.98
CA LEU A 92 9.21 -3.66 -34.47
C LEU A 92 9.89 -2.33 -34.85
N ASP A 93 11.09 -2.11 -34.31
CA ASP A 93 12.05 -1.09 -34.72
C ASP A 93 11.73 0.39 -34.48
N ALA A 94 11.34 0.74 -33.25
CA ALA A 94 11.63 2.08 -32.72
C ALA A 94 12.18 1.97 -31.30
N VAL A 95 13.36 2.54 -31.08
CA VAL A 95 14.13 2.56 -29.83
C VAL A 95 13.23 2.60 -28.60
N ARG A 96 13.09 1.44 -27.96
CA ARG A 96 12.38 1.27 -26.68
C ARG A 96 13.24 1.92 -25.60
N GLU A 97 13.21 3.26 -25.51
CA GLU A 97 13.72 3.94 -24.33
C GLU A 97 13.04 3.32 -23.10
N PRO A 98 13.78 2.77 -22.13
CA PRO A 98 13.15 2.03 -21.07
C PRO A 98 12.43 3.01 -20.15
N ALA A 99 11.10 3.06 -20.26
CA ALA A 99 10.26 3.52 -19.15
C ALA A 99 10.63 2.79 -17.84
N VAL A 100 11.24 1.60 -17.98
CA VAL A 100 11.83 0.71 -16.97
C VAL A 100 12.86 1.38 -16.04
N THR A 101 13.63 2.38 -16.48
CA THR A 101 14.71 2.99 -15.65
C THR A 101 14.29 4.19 -14.81
N LEU A 102 13.14 4.82 -15.10
CA LEU A 102 12.72 6.08 -14.47
C LEU A 102 11.84 5.87 -13.22
N TRP A 103 10.94 4.89 -13.23
CA TRP A 103 10.07 4.62 -12.07
C TRP A 103 10.86 4.05 -10.87
N HIS A 104 11.88 3.22 -11.13
CA HIS A 104 12.80 2.73 -10.09
C HIS A 104 13.64 3.85 -9.45
N LYS A 105 13.96 4.92 -10.20
CA LYS A 105 14.63 6.14 -9.66
C LYS A 105 13.70 6.99 -8.78
N TRP A 106 12.38 6.80 -8.83
CA TRP A 106 11.38 7.62 -8.11
C TRP A 106 10.72 6.91 -6.92
N ALA A 107 10.65 5.58 -6.92
CA ALA A 107 10.37 4.81 -5.72
C ALA A 107 11.42 5.06 -4.61
N THR A 108 12.59 5.52 -5.03
CA THR A 108 13.65 6.05 -4.19
C THR A 108 13.51 7.55 -4.04
N GLY A 109 13.32 8.06 -2.82
CA GLY A 109 13.39 9.49 -2.51
C GLY A 109 14.79 10.05 -2.69
N SER A 110 15.21 10.23 -3.94
CA SER A 110 16.40 10.99 -4.33
C SER A 110 16.03 12.47 -4.17
N GLY A 111 16.60 13.13 -3.17
CA GLY A 111 16.50 14.58 -3.04
C GLY A 111 17.11 15.21 -4.28
N VAL A 112 16.29 15.91 -5.05
CA VAL A 112 16.79 16.90 -6.00
C VAL A 112 16.85 18.21 -5.23
N ALA A 113 18.04 18.78 -5.11
CA ALA A 113 18.23 20.11 -4.55
C ALA A 113 17.51 21.13 -5.43
N TRP A 114 16.62 21.92 -4.84
CA TRP A 114 15.98 23.05 -5.53
C TRP A 114 16.79 24.30 -5.23
N SER A 115 17.34 24.90 -6.29
CA SER A 115 17.93 26.24 -6.23
C SER A 115 16.80 27.25 -6.00
N HIS A 116 16.80 27.88 -4.83
CA HIS A 116 15.99 29.07 -4.60
C HIS A 116 16.61 30.23 -5.36
N THR A 117 15.92 30.72 -6.39
CA THR A 117 16.17 32.06 -6.92
C THR A 117 14.87 32.84 -6.87
N GLN A 118 14.95 33.95 -6.13
CA GLN A 118 14.08 35.12 -6.11
C GLN A 118 12.73 35.02 -5.37
N LEU A 119 12.75 35.34 -4.07
CA LEU A 119 11.92 36.43 -3.54
C LEU A 119 12.35 36.78 -2.10
N THR A 120 13.31 37.68 -1.91
CA THR A 120 13.51 38.35 -0.62
C THR A 120 14.15 39.72 -0.86
N LYS A 121 13.31 40.75 -1.00
CA LYS A 121 13.72 42.13 -0.75
C LYS A 121 13.27 42.48 0.67
N THR A 122 14.26 42.91 1.44
CA THR A 122 14.16 43.78 2.63
C THR A 122 13.66 43.13 3.92
N LEU A 123 14.61 42.78 4.79
CA LEU A 123 14.74 43.36 6.14
C LEU A 123 16.07 42.89 6.74
N LYS A 124 16.89 43.86 7.14
CA LYS A 124 18.23 43.73 7.70
C LYS A 124 18.11 44.02 9.21
N ASP A 125 18.64 43.16 10.07
CA ASP A 125 19.69 43.52 11.04
C ASP A 125 19.97 42.45 12.13
N SER A 126 21.28 42.24 12.36
CA SER A 126 22.00 41.77 13.56
C SER A 126 21.95 40.31 14.10
N CYS A 127 22.95 39.52 13.67
CA CYS A 127 24.01 38.77 14.43
C CYS A 127 23.65 37.78 15.61
N PRO A 128 24.57 36.88 16.07
CA PRO A 128 24.75 35.51 15.55
C PRO A 128 24.72 34.40 16.64
N GLY A 129 24.23 33.19 16.35
CA GLY A 129 24.45 32.05 17.25
C GLY A 129 23.72 30.74 16.94
N LYS A 130 24.49 29.69 16.64
CA LYS A 130 24.14 28.25 16.65
C LYS A 130 23.00 27.80 15.72
N MET A 131 23.36 27.38 14.51
CA MET A 131 22.46 26.70 13.58
C MET A 131 22.30 25.22 13.98
N LEU A 132 21.31 24.94 14.83
CA LEU A 132 20.78 23.60 15.05
C LEU A 132 19.94 23.23 13.82
N LEU A 133 20.37 22.26 13.02
CA LEU A 133 19.56 21.70 11.94
C LEU A 133 18.39 20.90 12.54
N ARG A 134 17.35 21.63 12.95
CA ARG A 134 16.06 21.10 13.37
C ARG A 134 15.15 21.09 12.15
N THR A 135 15.22 20.04 11.34
CA THR A 135 14.15 19.76 10.35
C THR A 135 12.98 19.10 11.08
N ASP A 136 12.43 19.79 12.07
CA ASP A 136 11.09 19.50 12.59
C ASP A 136 10.11 20.16 11.63
N LEU A 137 9.65 19.41 10.62
CA LEU A 137 8.39 19.73 9.97
C LEU A 137 7.29 19.46 11.01
N GLN A 138 7.11 20.45 11.86
CA GLN A 138 5.91 20.66 12.65
C GLN A 138 4.74 20.64 11.67
N TYR A 139 3.84 19.68 11.85
CA TYR A 139 2.55 19.66 11.18
C TYR A 139 1.78 20.87 11.70
N CYS A 140 2.03 22.04 11.12
CA CYS A 140 1.07 23.12 11.15
C CYS A 140 -0.06 22.66 10.24
N THR A 141 -1.22 22.48 10.84
CA THR A 141 -2.50 22.51 10.16
C THR A 141 -2.47 23.69 9.19
N ASP A 142 -2.26 23.42 7.91
CA ASP A 142 -2.34 24.46 6.89
C ASP A 142 -3.83 24.72 6.65
N SER A 143 -4.34 25.54 7.56
CA SER A 143 -5.49 26.42 7.38
C SER A 143 -5.20 27.38 6.24
N LEU A 144 -5.28 26.90 5.00
CA LEU A 144 -5.30 27.76 3.81
C LEU A 144 -6.28 27.18 2.80
N LEU A 145 -7.54 27.13 3.22
CA LEU A 145 -8.77 27.38 2.47
C LEU A 145 -9.88 27.38 3.54
N GLU A 146 -9.99 28.48 4.30
CA GLU A 146 -11.22 28.77 5.02
C GLU A 146 -12.26 29.14 3.97
N ASP A 147 -13.08 28.18 3.55
CA ASP A 147 -14.40 28.52 3.03
C ASP A 147 -15.16 29.16 4.19
N THR A 148 -15.61 30.39 3.99
CA THR A 148 -16.36 31.23 4.94
C THR A 148 -17.77 30.70 5.24
N ASN A 149 -17.98 29.38 5.19
CA ASN A 149 -19.26 28.78 5.51
C ASN A 149 -19.05 27.47 6.31
N GLY A 150 -19.28 27.57 7.63
CA GLY A 150 -19.01 26.53 8.62
C GLY A 150 -19.84 25.25 8.48
N LYS A 151 -19.47 24.40 7.52
CA LYS A 151 -19.92 23.00 7.43
C LYS A 151 -18.75 22.11 7.01
N GLN A 152 -18.04 21.50 7.96
CA GLN A 152 -17.06 20.46 7.67
C GLN A 152 -17.21 19.24 8.60
N PRO A 153 -18.16 18.32 8.32
CA PRO A 153 -18.16 16.99 8.90
C PRO A 153 -17.51 15.91 8.01
N GLU A 154 -17.26 16.18 6.71
CA GLU A 154 -16.84 15.12 5.77
C GLU A 154 -15.32 14.90 5.68
N ARG A 155 -14.51 15.90 6.02
CA ARG A 155 -13.05 15.90 5.76
C ARG A 155 -12.25 14.85 6.56
N ASN A 156 -12.84 14.25 7.60
CA ASN A 156 -12.20 13.27 8.49
C ASN A 156 -12.71 11.83 8.34
N ARG A 157 -13.52 11.53 7.31
CA ARG A 157 -14.02 10.15 7.09
C ARG A 157 -13.05 9.25 6.33
N TYR A 158 -11.99 9.80 5.73
CA TYR A 158 -11.05 9.07 4.88
C TYR A 158 -9.60 9.31 5.28
N ASN A 159 -8.71 8.40 4.89
CA ASN A 159 -7.29 8.53 5.17
C ASN A 159 -6.67 9.62 4.27
N PRO A 160 -6.04 10.66 4.85
CA PRO A 160 -5.45 11.75 4.07
C PRO A 160 -4.26 11.32 3.21
N TRP A 161 -3.65 10.16 3.51
CA TRP A 161 -2.43 9.68 2.85
C TRP A 161 -2.63 9.36 1.37
N GLY A 162 -3.80 8.81 0.99
CA GLY A 162 -4.12 8.50 -0.41
C GLY A 162 -4.17 9.76 -1.27
N LEU A 163 -4.87 10.80 -0.81
CA LEU A 163 -4.94 12.09 -1.51
C LEU A 163 -3.56 12.75 -1.62
N HIS A 164 -2.74 12.65 -0.57
CA HIS A 164 -1.36 13.16 -0.60
C HIS A 164 -0.53 12.47 -1.71
N CYS A 165 -0.59 11.14 -1.78
CA CYS A 165 0.12 10.37 -2.81
C CYS A 165 -0.38 10.72 -4.22
N HIS A 166 -1.69 10.89 -4.38
CA HIS A 166 -2.30 11.27 -5.64
C HIS A 166 -1.84 12.65 -6.12
N ARG A 167 -1.92 13.68 -5.26
CA ARG A 167 -1.45 15.04 -5.58
C ARG A 167 0.03 15.05 -5.96
N GLN A 168 0.85 14.33 -5.21
CA GLN A 168 2.28 14.21 -5.52
C GLN A 168 2.53 13.49 -6.85
N HIS A 169 1.73 12.48 -7.19
CA HIS A 169 1.83 11.75 -8.46
C HIS A 169 1.43 12.63 -9.65
N LEU A 170 0.31 13.36 -9.56
CA LEU A 170 -0.13 14.28 -10.61
C LEU A 170 0.91 15.38 -10.88
N ASN A 171 1.45 16.01 -9.83
CA ASN A 171 2.48 17.04 -9.98
C ASN A 171 3.76 16.51 -10.66
N ARG A 172 4.10 15.24 -10.42
CA ARG A 172 5.24 14.59 -11.07
C ARG A 172 4.96 14.22 -12.53
N MET A 173 3.74 13.79 -12.84
CA MET A 173 3.32 13.45 -14.20
C MET A 173 3.24 14.71 -15.07
N SER A 174 2.64 15.78 -14.56
CA SER A 174 2.45 17.04 -15.31
C SER A 174 3.74 17.79 -15.61
N SER A 175 4.74 17.68 -14.74
CA SER A 175 6.05 18.33 -14.93
C SER A 175 6.95 17.62 -15.94
N LYS A 176 6.67 16.35 -16.28
CA LYS A 176 7.59 15.51 -17.06
C LYS A 176 7.01 14.95 -18.35
N TYR A 177 5.70 14.90 -18.48
CA TYR A 177 5.05 14.27 -19.62
C TYR A 177 4.10 15.21 -20.30
N ASN A 178 4.13 15.19 -21.64
CA ASN A 178 3.14 15.85 -22.45
C ASN A 178 1.76 15.22 -22.21
N GLU A 179 0.73 16.03 -22.33
CA GLU A 179 -0.66 15.57 -22.33
C GLU A 179 -0.84 14.47 -23.38
N ASN A 180 -1.71 13.49 -23.09
CA ASN A 180 -2.00 12.33 -23.95
C ASN A 180 -0.89 11.27 -24.10
N LYS A 181 0.26 11.39 -23.43
CA LYS A 181 1.22 10.28 -23.39
C LYS A 181 0.61 9.08 -22.66
N LEU A 182 0.65 7.91 -23.29
CA LEU A 182 0.18 6.66 -22.69
C LEU A 182 1.23 6.08 -21.74
N HIS A 183 0.78 5.70 -20.55
CA HIS A 183 1.54 5.05 -19.50
C HIS A 183 0.86 3.72 -19.14
N GLN A 184 1.64 2.67 -18.95
CA GLN A 184 1.08 1.38 -18.55
C GLN A 184 0.89 1.28 -17.03
N PHE A 185 -0.25 0.73 -16.64
CA PHE A 185 -0.64 0.48 -15.26
C PHE A 185 -0.97 -1.01 -15.09
N LEU A 186 -0.68 -1.56 -13.91
CA LEU A 186 -1.13 -2.87 -13.47
C LEU A 186 -2.56 -2.76 -12.94
N LEU A 187 -3.44 -3.69 -13.33
CA LEU A 187 -4.78 -3.87 -12.75
C LEU A 187 -4.73 -4.98 -11.69
N LEU A 188 -5.20 -4.68 -10.48
CA LEU A 188 -5.17 -5.58 -9.32
C LEU A 188 -6.53 -5.60 -8.62
N GLU A 189 -6.83 -6.71 -7.93
CA GLU A 189 -7.97 -6.82 -7.01
C GLU A 189 -7.99 -5.68 -5.99
N ASN A 190 -9.14 -5.02 -5.85
CA ASN A 190 -9.43 -4.17 -4.73
C ASN A 190 -9.76 -5.03 -3.49
N VAL A 191 -8.72 -5.39 -2.74
CA VAL A 191 -8.82 -6.29 -1.58
C VAL A 191 -9.66 -5.73 -0.44
N VAL A 192 -9.97 -4.43 -0.45
CA VAL A 192 -10.80 -3.79 0.60
C VAL A 192 -12.26 -3.59 0.19
N SER A 193 -12.63 -3.87 -1.07
CA SER A 193 -13.98 -3.62 -1.60
C SER A 193 -15.11 -4.31 -0.84
N LYS A 194 -14.80 -5.40 -0.12
CA LYS A 194 -15.75 -6.17 0.70
C LYS A 194 -15.98 -5.61 2.11
N TYR A 195 -15.31 -4.53 2.50
CA TYR A 195 -15.38 -3.94 3.83
C TYR A 195 -16.05 -2.58 3.79
N ASN A 196 -16.89 -2.30 4.79
CA ASN A 196 -17.53 -0.99 4.91
C ASN A 196 -16.56 0.04 5.50
N TYR A 197 -15.81 -0.36 6.53
CA TYR A 197 -14.85 0.49 7.21
C TYR A 197 -13.50 -0.24 7.31
N PRO A 198 -12.75 -0.37 6.20
CA PRO A 198 -11.56 -1.18 6.17
C PRO A 198 -10.47 -0.65 7.12
N CYS A 199 -10.22 -1.38 8.20
CA CYS A 199 -9.03 -1.19 9.02
C CYS A 199 -7.86 -1.89 8.33
N ILE A 200 -6.78 -1.17 8.03
CA ILE A 200 -5.66 -1.67 7.23
C ILE A 200 -4.36 -1.38 7.96
N LEU A 201 -3.52 -2.40 8.08
CA LEU A 201 -2.14 -2.29 8.56
C LEU A 201 -1.19 -2.76 7.45
N ASP A 202 -0.32 -1.86 7.00
CA ASP A 202 0.78 -2.15 6.07
C ASP A 202 2.07 -2.36 6.86
N LEU A 203 2.60 -3.57 6.78
CA LEU A 203 3.83 -4.00 7.42
C LEU A 203 4.90 -4.25 6.38
N LYS A 204 6.01 -3.51 6.44
CA LYS A 204 7.18 -3.85 5.63
C LYS A 204 7.91 -5.03 6.25
N MET A 205 8.12 -6.07 5.45
CA MET A 205 8.67 -7.35 5.90
C MET A 205 10.15 -7.48 5.56
N GLY A 206 10.85 -8.29 6.35
CA GLY A 206 12.25 -8.65 6.16
C GLY A 206 13.24 -7.72 6.86
N THR A 207 14.38 -8.31 7.23
CA THR A 207 15.56 -7.62 7.77
C THR A 207 16.38 -6.91 6.67
N ARG A 208 16.27 -7.40 5.42
CA ARG A 208 16.87 -6.80 4.23
C ARG A 208 15.80 -6.24 3.30
N GLN A 209 15.98 -5.01 2.83
CA GLN A 209 15.00 -4.30 2.01
C GLN A 209 15.56 -3.70 0.73
N HIS A 210 16.83 -3.90 0.41
CA HIS A 210 17.35 -3.55 -0.91
C HIS A 210 17.29 -4.79 -1.82
N GLY A 211 16.81 -4.57 -3.05
CA GLY A 211 16.95 -5.56 -4.12
C GLY A 211 18.42 -5.75 -4.51
N ASP A 212 18.66 -6.71 -5.39
CA ASP A 212 20.01 -6.99 -5.92
C ASP A 212 20.46 -5.94 -6.93
N ASP A 213 19.50 -5.32 -7.61
CA ASP A 213 19.64 -4.25 -8.60
C ASP A 213 19.92 -2.86 -7.99
N ALA A 214 19.94 -2.75 -6.66
CA ALA A 214 20.08 -1.47 -5.98
C ALA A 214 21.50 -0.89 -6.12
N SER A 215 21.61 0.41 -6.44
CA SER A 215 22.90 1.13 -6.37
C SER A 215 23.44 1.14 -4.94
N GLU A 216 24.73 1.35 -4.76
CA GLU A 216 25.36 1.37 -3.43
C GLU A 216 24.76 2.44 -2.52
N GLU A 217 24.42 3.62 -3.05
CA GLU A 217 23.75 4.67 -2.28
C GLU A 217 22.33 4.24 -1.86
N LYS A 218 21.62 3.52 -2.75
CA LYS A 218 20.29 2.99 -2.45
C LYS A 218 20.37 1.88 -1.40
N LYS A 219 21.35 0.98 -1.50
CA LYS A 219 21.64 -0.07 -0.52
C LYS A 219 21.94 0.55 0.84
N ALA A 220 22.90 1.47 0.92
CA ALA A 220 23.27 2.16 2.15
C ALA A 220 22.07 2.85 2.84
N ARG A 221 21.24 3.55 2.07
CA ARG A 221 20.01 4.18 2.60
C ARG A 221 19.00 3.16 3.13
N HIS A 222 18.86 2.01 2.47
CA HIS A 222 17.96 0.93 2.91
C HIS A 222 18.48 0.25 4.16
N ILE A 223 19.78 -0.04 4.21
CA ILE A 223 20.48 -0.62 5.38
C ILE A 223 20.29 0.29 6.60
N LYS A 224 20.65 1.58 6.48
CA LYS A 224 20.48 2.57 7.55
C LYS A 224 19.03 2.64 8.05
N LYS A 225 18.06 2.55 7.13
CA LYS A 225 16.63 2.55 7.50
C LYS A 225 16.23 1.27 8.24
N CYS A 226 16.75 0.11 7.85
CA CYS A 226 16.52 -1.14 8.57
C CYS A 226 17.09 -1.07 9.98
N GLU A 227 18.33 -0.62 10.13
CA GLU A 227 19.03 -0.46 11.42
C GLU A 227 18.31 0.49 12.37
N GLN A 228 17.77 1.59 11.84
CA GLN A 228 17.08 2.62 12.62
C GLN A 228 15.61 2.30 12.92
N SER A 229 15.11 1.13 12.55
CA SER A 229 13.71 0.75 12.77
C SER A 229 13.58 -0.67 13.32
N THR A 230 12.36 -1.09 13.61
CA THR A 230 12.09 -2.46 14.05
C THR A 230 12.38 -3.52 13.00
N SER A 231 12.69 -3.15 11.75
CA SER A 231 13.06 -4.12 10.71
C SER A 231 14.33 -4.90 11.07
N ALA A 232 15.33 -4.27 11.72
CA ALA A 232 16.54 -4.98 12.12
C ALA A 232 16.29 -5.99 13.26
N SER A 233 15.50 -5.62 14.27
CA SER A 233 15.29 -6.45 15.46
C SER A 233 14.13 -7.43 15.36
N LEU A 234 13.05 -7.07 14.67
CA LEU A 234 11.83 -7.88 14.55
C LEU A 234 11.62 -8.46 13.15
N GLY A 235 12.40 -8.03 12.14
CA GLY A 235 12.13 -8.40 10.74
C GLY A 235 10.85 -7.80 10.17
N VAL A 236 10.24 -6.83 10.86
CA VAL A 236 8.98 -6.19 10.46
C VAL A 236 8.90 -4.76 11.00
N ARG A 237 8.27 -3.85 10.25
CA ARG A 237 7.93 -2.51 10.74
C ARG A 237 6.62 -2.00 10.16
N VAL A 238 5.98 -1.05 10.84
CA VAL A 238 4.80 -0.35 10.35
C VAL A 238 5.18 0.62 9.22
N CYS A 239 4.46 0.54 8.10
CA CYS A 239 4.60 1.44 6.96
C CYS A 239 3.34 2.26 6.66
N GLY A 240 2.22 1.88 7.26
CA GLY A 240 0.96 2.61 7.20
C GLY A 240 -0.08 1.91 8.06
N MET A 241 -1.01 2.67 8.63
CA MET A 241 -2.11 2.14 9.42
C MET A 241 -3.32 3.05 9.27
N GLN A 242 -4.51 2.44 9.16
CA GLN A 242 -5.78 3.11 9.37
C GLN A 242 -6.69 2.19 10.20
N VAL A 243 -7.35 2.75 11.21
CA VAL A 243 -8.25 2.02 12.10
C VAL A 243 -9.51 2.83 12.30
N TYR A 244 -10.67 2.26 12.00
CA TYR A 244 -11.95 2.90 12.26
C TYR A 244 -12.23 2.94 13.76
N GLN A 245 -12.48 4.14 14.28
CA GLN A 245 -12.84 4.39 15.67
C GLN A 245 -14.36 4.50 15.76
N ALA A 246 -15.01 3.46 16.29
CA ALA A 246 -16.47 3.35 16.32
C ALA A 246 -17.13 4.43 17.18
N GLU A 247 -16.45 4.88 18.23
CA GLU A 247 -16.92 5.97 19.11
C GLU A 247 -17.02 7.30 18.36
N THR A 248 -16.01 7.63 17.54
CA THR A 248 -15.92 8.94 16.90
C THR A 248 -16.40 8.95 15.44
N GLY A 249 -16.54 7.78 14.82
CA GLY A 249 -16.88 7.64 13.41
C GLY A 249 -15.75 8.02 12.44
N HIS A 250 -14.52 8.16 12.95
CA HIS A 250 -13.35 8.61 12.19
C HIS A 250 -12.26 7.54 12.11
N PHE A 251 -11.36 7.64 11.12
CA PHE A 251 -10.18 6.78 11.05
C PHE A 251 -9.01 7.39 11.83
N LEU A 252 -8.42 6.59 12.71
CA LEU A 252 -7.08 6.83 13.23
C LEU A 252 -6.05 6.38 12.20
N CYS A 253 -5.28 7.33 11.66
CA CYS A 253 -4.24 7.03 10.67
C CYS A 253 -2.83 7.22 11.24
N LYS A 254 -1.91 6.32 10.87
CA LYS A 254 -0.46 6.47 11.12
C LYS A 254 0.30 6.19 9.84
N ASP A 255 1.30 7.02 9.56
CA ASP A 255 2.10 6.91 8.34
C ASP A 255 3.42 6.15 8.57
N LYS A 256 4.21 6.03 7.50
CA LYS A 256 5.54 5.43 7.56
C LYS A 256 6.55 6.18 8.43
N TYR A 257 6.37 7.48 8.68
CA TYR A 257 7.29 8.26 9.51
C TYR A 257 7.05 7.96 10.99
N TYR A 258 5.79 7.78 11.38
CA TYR A 258 5.44 7.21 12.67
C TYR A 258 6.08 5.84 12.86
N GLY A 259 5.87 4.91 11.91
CA GLY A 259 6.40 3.55 12.01
C GLY A 259 7.92 3.45 12.08
N ARG A 260 8.65 4.38 11.46
CA ARG A 260 10.14 4.44 11.52
C ARG A 260 10.68 4.82 12.90
N LYS A 261 9.89 5.51 13.73
CA LYS A 261 10.30 5.96 15.07
C LYS A 261 10.03 4.93 16.16
N LEU A 262 9.37 3.81 15.83
CA LEU A 262 8.93 2.82 16.81
C LEU A 262 10.11 1.99 17.32
N THR A 263 10.09 1.76 18.64
CA THR A 263 10.86 0.68 19.29
C THR A 263 10.08 -0.63 19.20
N PRO A 264 10.68 -1.79 19.56
CA PRO A 264 9.94 -3.05 19.63
C PRO A 264 8.69 -3.00 20.55
N GLU A 265 8.76 -2.25 21.66
CA GLU A 265 7.60 -2.02 22.53
C GLU A 265 6.56 -1.12 21.85
N GLY A 266 7.00 -0.02 21.23
CA GLY A 266 6.11 0.85 20.47
C GLY A 266 5.40 0.11 19.33
N PHE A 267 6.06 -0.86 18.70
CA PHE A 267 5.44 -1.74 17.70
C PHE A 267 4.35 -2.62 18.31
N ARG A 268 4.60 -3.25 19.47
CA ARG A 268 3.57 -4.03 20.21
C ARG A 268 2.36 -3.17 20.56
N GLN A 269 2.59 -1.97 21.09
CA GLN A 269 1.52 -1.03 21.41
C GLN A 269 0.75 -0.60 20.15
N THR A 270 1.45 -0.40 19.02
CA THR A 270 0.81 -0.08 17.74
C THR A 270 -0.08 -1.22 17.26
N LEU A 271 0.31 -2.48 17.44
CA LEU A 271 -0.55 -3.63 17.12
C LEU A 271 -1.79 -3.70 18.03
N ARG A 272 -1.65 -3.40 19.32
CA ARG A 272 -2.82 -3.27 20.22
C ARG A 272 -3.74 -2.13 19.78
N GLN A 273 -3.18 -0.99 19.38
CA GLN A 273 -3.94 0.13 18.84
C GLN A 273 -4.60 -0.21 17.51
N PHE A 274 -3.93 -0.97 16.64
CA PHE A 274 -4.50 -1.46 15.38
C PHE A 274 -5.76 -2.27 15.63
N LEU A 275 -5.79 -3.07 16.70
CA LEU A 275 -6.93 -3.93 17.06
C LEU A 275 -7.96 -3.25 17.96
N CYS A 276 -7.81 -1.97 18.30
CA CYS A 276 -8.72 -1.24 19.17
C CYS A 276 -9.65 -0.34 18.35
N ASN A 277 -10.97 -0.56 18.45
CA ASN A 277 -11.97 0.23 17.73
C ASN A 277 -12.45 1.47 18.50
N GLY A 278 -11.75 1.86 19.56
CA GLY A 278 -12.07 3.00 20.42
C GLY A 278 -12.87 2.59 21.65
N ASN A 279 -13.75 1.60 21.50
CA ASN A 279 -14.56 1.07 22.61
C ASN A 279 -13.86 -0.09 23.33
N ARG A 280 -13.23 -0.99 22.57
CA ARG A 280 -12.52 -2.15 23.13
C ARG A 280 -11.43 -2.68 22.20
N LEU A 281 -10.59 -3.55 22.76
CA LEU A 281 -9.68 -4.38 22.00
C LEU A 281 -10.47 -5.53 21.33
N ARG A 282 -10.43 -5.61 20.01
CA ARG A 282 -11.08 -6.64 19.17
C ARG A 282 -10.28 -7.95 19.20
N THR A 283 -10.31 -8.62 20.35
CA THR A 283 -9.61 -9.91 20.56
C THR A 283 -10.14 -11.02 19.64
N ASP A 284 -11.38 -10.91 19.17
CA ASP A 284 -12.01 -11.78 18.16
C ASP A 284 -11.24 -11.85 16.83
N LEU A 285 -10.41 -10.85 16.53
CA LEU A 285 -9.61 -10.78 15.31
C LEU A 285 -8.25 -11.50 15.44
N LEU A 286 -7.76 -11.71 16.67
CA LEU A 286 -6.40 -12.21 16.89
C LEU A 286 -6.21 -13.62 16.34
N GLU A 287 -7.11 -14.55 16.67
CA GLU A 287 -7.03 -15.94 16.21
C GLU A 287 -7.13 -16.03 14.68
N PRO A 288 -8.12 -15.43 13.99
CA PRO A 288 -8.18 -15.41 12.53
C PRO A 288 -6.92 -14.84 11.86
N ILE A 289 -6.35 -13.74 12.39
CA ILE A 289 -5.10 -13.16 11.87
C ILE A 289 -3.96 -14.17 12.04
N VAL A 290 -3.77 -14.72 13.24
CA VAL A 290 -2.68 -15.67 13.53
C VAL A 290 -2.78 -16.92 12.66
N LEU A 291 -3.97 -17.45 12.43
CA LEU A 291 -4.19 -18.60 11.54
C LEU A 291 -3.77 -18.29 10.09
N GLN A 292 -4.15 -17.13 9.56
CA GLN A 292 -3.74 -16.72 8.20
C GLN A 292 -2.23 -16.50 8.10
N LEU A 293 -1.61 -15.89 9.11
CA LEU A 293 -0.15 -15.70 9.16
C LEU A 293 0.60 -17.02 9.22
N LYS A 294 0.15 -17.99 10.02
CA LYS A 294 0.73 -19.35 10.06
C LYS A 294 0.59 -20.05 8.72
N ALA A 295 -0.58 -19.96 8.09
CA ALA A 295 -0.81 -20.53 6.76
C ALA A 295 0.08 -19.89 5.68
N LEU A 296 0.31 -18.57 5.76
CA LEU A 296 1.26 -17.86 4.89
C LEU A 296 2.69 -18.32 5.16
N LEU A 297 3.11 -18.40 6.42
CA LEU A 297 4.43 -18.87 6.82
C LEU A 297 4.74 -20.26 6.24
N SER A 298 3.78 -21.19 6.30
CA SER A 298 3.91 -22.52 5.68
C SER A 298 4.09 -22.46 4.16
N VAL A 299 3.48 -21.49 3.47
CA VAL A 299 3.65 -21.30 2.02
C VAL A 299 5.03 -20.72 1.72
N ILE A 300 5.47 -19.69 2.45
CA ILE A 300 6.75 -19.00 2.23
C ILE A 300 7.94 -19.93 2.49
N ARG A 301 7.88 -20.78 3.52
CA ARG A 301 8.91 -21.79 3.78
C ARG A 301 9.13 -22.77 2.62
N LYS A 302 8.12 -22.98 1.76
CA LYS A 302 8.19 -23.85 0.59
C LYS A 302 8.66 -23.14 -0.69
N GLN A 303 8.80 -21.81 -0.67
CA GLN A 303 9.25 -21.05 -1.85
C GLN A 303 10.79 -20.99 -1.91
N SER A 304 11.42 -22.08 -2.35
CA SER A 304 12.87 -22.32 -2.28
C SER A 304 13.76 -21.45 -3.19
N SER A 305 13.20 -20.45 -3.88
CA SER A 305 13.99 -19.52 -4.70
C SER A 305 13.55 -18.07 -4.58
N TYR A 306 12.49 -17.78 -3.84
CA TYR A 306 11.90 -16.45 -3.77
C TYR A 306 12.59 -15.59 -2.70
N ARG A 307 12.82 -14.32 -3.00
CA ARG A 307 13.16 -13.26 -2.04
C ARG A 307 12.23 -12.09 -2.22
N PHE A 308 11.53 -11.69 -1.17
CA PHE A 308 10.49 -10.67 -1.21
C PHE A 308 11.00 -9.33 -0.70
N TYR A 309 12.15 -8.88 -1.22
CA TYR A 309 12.78 -7.65 -0.75
C TYR A 309 11.86 -6.45 -0.94
N SER A 310 11.78 -5.60 0.08
CA SER A 310 10.92 -4.42 0.07
C SER A 310 9.42 -4.70 -0.14
N SER A 311 8.96 -5.95 -0.06
CA SER A 311 7.52 -6.28 -0.07
C SER A 311 6.86 -5.93 1.26
N SER A 312 5.55 -5.78 1.22
CA SER A 312 4.72 -5.50 2.40
C SER A 312 3.68 -6.59 2.61
N LEU A 313 3.21 -6.71 3.86
CA LEU A 313 2.11 -7.54 4.29
C LEU A 313 0.97 -6.63 4.77
N LEU A 314 -0.19 -6.74 4.15
CA LEU A 314 -1.42 -6.10 4.59
C LEU A 314 -2.19 -7.03 5.54
N ILE A 315 -2.66 -6.49 6.65
CA ILE A 315 -3.68 -7.11 7.50
C ILE A 315 -4.91 -6.21 7.46
N ILE A 316 -6.06 -6.79 7.14
CA ILE A 316 -7.29 -6.07 6.83
C ILE A 316 -8.47 -6.70 7.57
N TYR A 317 -9.34 -5.88 8.14
CA TYR A 317 -10.61 -6.32 8.72
C TYR A 317 -11.67 -5.21 8.67
N ASP A 318 -12.95 -5.54 8.87
CA ASP A 318 -14.01 -4.52 8.96
C ASP A 318 -14.03 -3.87 10.35
N GLY A 319 -13.97 -2.54 10.38
CA GLY A 319 -14.05 -1.76 11.61
C GLY A 319 -15.36 -1.94 12.34
N LEU A 320 -16.46 -2.18 11.61
CA LEU A 320 -17.73 -2.55 12.21
C LEU A 320 -17.78 -4.03 12.54
N GLU A 321 -18.27 -4.32 13.74
CA GLU A 321 -18.56 -5.68 14.16
C GLU A 321 -19.81 -6.17 13.45
N SER A 322 -19.75 -7.39 12.92
CA SER A 322 -20.96 -8.09 12.51
C SER A 322 -21.83 -8.24 13.75
N LYS A 323 -22.95 -7.51 13.82
CA LYS A 323 -23.95 -7.76 14.83
C LYS A 323 -24.43 -9.20 14.61
N GLU A 324 -24.14 -10.10 15.54
CA GLU A 324 -24.89 -11.33 15.62
C GLU A 324 -26.36 -10.91 15.70
N ILE A 325 -27.15 -11.28 14.69
CA ILE A 325 -28.59 -11.20 14.81
C ILE A 325 -28.91 -12.23 15.90
N ALA A 326 -28.97 -11.78 17.15
CA ALA A 326 -29.70 -12.46 18.18
C ALA A 326 -31.15 -12.48 17.71
N ALA A 327 -31.52 -13.48 16.92
CA ALA A 327 -32.91 -13.78 16.67
C ALA A 327 -33.58 -13.89 18.05
N PRO A 328 -34.72 -13.23 18.28
CA PRO A 328 -35.48 -13.44 19.51
C PRO A 328 -35.73 -14.95 19.63
N LEU A 329 -35.47 -15.52 20.82
CA LEU A 329 -35.87 -16.90 21.12
C LEU A 329 -37.40 -16.98 21.06
N ASP A 330 -37.96 -17.28 19.89
CA ASP A 330 -39.29 -17.87 19.81
C ASP A 330 -39.16 -19.38 19.96
N HIS A 331 -39.68 -19.85 21.09
CA HIS A 331 -39.85 -21.26 21.42
C HIS A 331 -40.87 -21.89 20.44
N HIS A 332 -40.41 -22.59 19.40
CA HIS A 332 -41.13 -23.77 18.90
C HIS A 332 -40.26 -24.70 18.02
N LEU A 333 -40.02 -25.88 18.56
CA LEU A 333 -39.55 -27.16 18.01
C LEU A 333 -39.32 -27.25 16.48
N GLN A 334 -38.06 -27.46 16.03
CA GLN A 334 -37.58 -28.73 15.44
C GLN A 334 -36.07 -28.64 15.11
N GLY A 335 -35.31 -29.68 15.47
CA GLY A 335 -33.85 -29.68 15.53
C GLY A 335 -33.10 -29.18 14.29
N HIS A 336 -32.29 -28.14 14.49
CA HIS A 336 -31.11 -27.83 13.71
C HIS A 336 -30.01 -27.43 14.71
N PHE A 337 -28.87 -28.13 14.65
CA PHE A 337 -27.68 -27.78 15.41
C PHE A 337 -27.28 -26.32 15.11
N PRO A 338 -26.84 -25.51 16.10
CA PRO A 338 -26.31 -24.18 15.82
C PRO A 338 -24.97 -24.36 15.09
N THR A 339 -25.00 -24.32 13.77
CA THR A 339 -23.78 -24.32 12.95
C THR A 339 -23.11 -22.95 13.05
N ALA A 340 -22.09 -22.91 13.90
CA ALA A 340 -20.87 -22.12 13.82
C ALA A 340 -20.98 -20.60 13.59
N ASN A 341 -20.54 -19.84 14.61
CA ASN A 341 -20.05 -18.47 14.53
C ASN A 341 -19.49 -18.13 13.15
N CYS A 342 -20.04 -17.12 12.46
CA CYS A 342 -19.36 -16.55 11.31
C CYS A 342 -18.05 -15.90 11.80
N PRO A 343 -16.87 -16.46 11.50
CA PRO A 343 -15.62 -15.91 12.01
C PRO A 343 -15.44 -14.49 11.49
N ALA A 344 -14.93 -13.60 12.33
CA ALA A 344 -14.63 -12.23 11.95
C ALA A 344 -13.81 -12.20 10.65
N LYS A 345 -14.28 -11.45 9.65
CA LYS A 345 -13.68 -11.43 8.31
C LYS A 345 -12.36 -10.67 8.33
N VAL A 346 -11.27 -11.42 8.42
CA VAL A 346 -9.90 -10.91 8.28
C VAL A 346 -9.35 -11.30 6.89
N ASP A 347 -8.53 -10.45 6.30
CA ASP A 347 -7.74 -10.76 5.10
C ASP A 347 -6.27 -10.39 5.32
N VAL A 348 -5.37 -11.25 4.83
CA VAL A 348 -3.92 -11.08 4.92
C VAL A 348 -3.32 -11.23 3.52
N ARG A 349 -2.73 -10.16 3.00
CA ARG A 349 -2.21 -10.10 1.61
C ARG A 349 -0.79 -9.56 1.56
N MET A 350 0.09 -10.28 0.88
CA MET A 350 1.38 -9.78 0.41
C MET A 350 1.17 -8.82 -0.76
N ILE A 351 1.93 -7.73 -0.77
CA ILE A 351 1.91 -6.70 -1.81
C ILE A 351 3.33 -6.18 -2.11
N ASP A 352 3.44 -5.32 -3.13
CA ASP A 352 4.66 -4.60 -3.53
C ASP A 352 5.82 -5.50 -3.96
N PHE A 353 5.64 -6.19 -5.09
CA PHE A 353 6.63 -7.17 -5.59
C PHE A 353 7.69 -6.58 -6.53
N ALA A 354 7.79 -5.24 -6.60
CA ALA A 354 8.71 -4.52 -7.49
C ALA A 354 10.19 -4.87 -7.30
N HIS A 355 10.58 -5.43 -6.16
CA HIS A 355 11.94 -5.86 -5.86
C HIS A 355 12.01 -7.36 -5.48
N THR A 356 10.97 -8.12 -5.82
CA THR A 356 10.95 -9.57 -5.58
C THR A 356 11.79 -10.29 -6.62
N THR A 357 12.61 -11.24 -6.15
CA THR A 357 13.50 -12.04 -6.98
C THR A 357 13.12 -13.51 -6.85
N PHE A 358 13.22 -14.27 -7.94
CA PHE A 358 12.95 -15.70 -7.98
C PHE A 358 13.64 -16.36 -9.17
N LYS A 359 13.86 -17.67 -9.10
CA LYS A 359 14.50 -18.44 -10.19
C LYS A 359 13.62 -18.40 -11.44
N GLY A 360 14.19 -17.99 -12.56
CA GLY A 360 13.46 -17.82 -13.83
C GLY A 360 12.84 -16.43 -14.03
N SER A 361 13.08 -15.48 -13.11
CA SER A 361 12.72 -14.08 -13.35
C SER A 361 13.50 -13.52 -14.54
N LYS A 362 12.79 -12.90 -15.50
CA LYS A 362 13.39 -12.27 -16.68
C LYS A 362 14.21 -11.02 -16.35
N CYS A 363 14.00 -10.43 -15.16
CA CYS A 363 14.54 -9.13 -14.80
C CYS A 363 15.72 -9.20 -13.83
N ASN A 364 15.99 -10.34 -13.18
CA ASN A 364 17.07 -10.50 -12.20
C ASN A 364 17.95 -11.71 -12.52
N HIS A 365 19.27 -11.49 -12.49
CA HIS A 365 20.27 -12.52 -12.77
C HIS A 365 20.71 -13.26 -11.49
N THR A 366 20.45 -12.68 -10.31
CA THR A 366 20.80 -13.29 -9.02
C THR A 366 19.80 -14.38 -8.67
N THR A 367 20.31 -15.60 -8.50
CA THR A 367 19.52 -16.75 -8.03
C THR A 367 19.83 -17.05 -6.58
N TYR A 368 18.80 -17.36 -5.82
CA TYR A 368 18.92 -17.81 -4.44
C TYR A 368 18.44 -19.26 -4.31
N ASP A 369 19.00 -19.95 -3.32
CA ASP A 369 18.52 -21.25 -2.86
C ASP A 369 17.91 -21.13 -1.46
N GLY A 370 16.94 -22.00 -1.16
CA GLY A 370 16.15 -21.96 0.07
C GLY A 370 15.14 -20.79 0.13
N PRO A 371 14.33 -20.69 1.20
CA PRO A 371 13.30 -19.67 1.34
C PRO A 371 13.83 -18.31 1.80
N ASP A 372 12.98 -17.29 1.79
CA ASP A 372 13.30 -15.98 2.34
C ASP A 372 13.32 -15.99 3.88
N HIS A 373 14.50 -16.23 4.46
CA HIS A 373 14.70 -16.24 5.91
C HIS A 373 14.36 -14.92 6.59
N GLY A 374 14.57 -13.78 5.92
CA GLY A 374 14.25 -12.47 6.49
C GLY A 374 12.75 -12.26 6.62
N TYR A 375 12.00 -12.65 5.58
CA TYR A 375 10.54 -12.61 5.61
C TYR A 375 9.96 -13.59 6.64
N ILE A 376 10.51 -14.80 6.71
CA ILE A 376 10.14 -15.82 7.70
C ILE A 376 10.35 -15.30 9.13
N PHE A 377 11.52 -14.72 9.41
CA PHE A 377 11.82 -14.13 10.73
C PHE A 377 10.81 -13.04 11.11
N GLY A 378 10.42 -12.19 10.15
CA GLY A 378 9.39 -11.18 10.35
C GLY A 378 8.02 -11.77 10.69
N LEU A 379 7.59 -12.80 9.96
CA LEU A 379 6.33 -13.52 10.22
C LEU A 379 6.32 -14.19 11.58
N GLU A 380 7.39 -14.89 11.95
CA GLU A 380 7.50 -15.60 13.23
C GLU A 380 7.42 -14.64 14.42
N ASN A 381 8.12 -13.51 14.36
CA ASN A 381 8.04 -12.48 15.39
C ASN A 381 6.64 -11.83 15.45
N LEU A 382 6.04 -11.54 14.29
CA LEU A 382 4.69 -10.96 14.25
C LEU A 382 3.65 -11.92 14.86
N ILE A 383 3.70 -13.21 14.51
CA ILE A 383 2.83 -14.25 15.08
C ILE A 383 3.01 -14.31 16.59
N LYS A 384 4.26 -14.36 17.07
CA LYS A 384 4.57 -14.42 18.50
C LYS A 384 4.01 -13.20 19.25
N ILE A 385 4.17 -12.00 18.69
CA ILE A 385 3.67 -10.77 19.31
C ILE A 385 2.13 -10.78 19.39
N LEU A 386 1.45 -11.19 18.32
CA LEU A 386 -0.02 -11.26 18.31
C LEU A 386 -0.55 -12.31 19.29
N GLN A 387 0.14 -13.45 19.42
CA GLN A 387 -0.20 -14.46 20.42
C GLN A 387 -0.01 -13.94 21.85
N ASN A 388 1.07 -13.20 22.12
CA ASN A 388 1.25 -12.58 23.44
C ASN A 388 0.12 -11.58 23.77
N ILE A 389 -0.33 -10.79 22.79
CA ILE A 389 -1.48 -9.89 22.96
C ILE A 389 -2.74 -10.68 23.32
N SER A 390 -2.97 -11.86 22.71
CA SER A 390 -4.12 -12.71 23.04
C SER A 390 -4.07 -13.28 24.46
N GLU A 391 -2.87 -13.48 25.00
CA GLU A 391 -2.64 -13.98 26.37
C GLU A 391 -2.61 -12.86 27.42
N GLY A 392 -2.82 -11.60 27.03
CA GLY A 392 -2.73 -10.45 27.93
C GLY A 392 -1.32 -10.09 28.39
N LYS A 393 -0.29 -10.61 27.71
CA LYS A 393 1.14 -10.43 28.03
C LYS A 393 1.76 -9.26 27.29
#